data_AF-A0A7W2SZA3-F1
#
_entry.id   AF-A0A7W2SZA3-F1
#
_cell.length_a   1.000
_cell.length_b   1.000
_cell.length_c   1.000
_cell.angle_alpha   90.00
_cell.angle_beta   90.00
_cell.angle_gamma   90.00
#
_symmetry.space_group_name_H-M   'P 1'
#
loop_
_entity.id
_entity.type
_entity.pdbx_description
1 polymer ?
#
loop_
_entity_poly.entity_id
_entity_poly.type
_entity_poly.pdbx_seq_one_letter_code
_entity_poly.pdbx_strand_id
1 'polypeptide(L)'
;MKNLLLISIIALTSFTVKAQAEVDITKNINIDPSAQCLAFMQHSEKKLHAKELLDLCQLTAGKAMLIVNTASHCGFTPQFTALEALHKEYQEQGLVVIGFPSDDFFQEEDDEKDTADICFVNYGVTFTMLSPVHVYGSEAHPIFKVLAEKTTAPKWNFYKYLVSADGKTVKHFNSRVKPDSDIFINAINEIL
;
A
#
# COMPACT_ATOMS: atom_id res chain seq x y z
N MET A 1 -17.72 -37.35 -83.54
CA MET A 1 -17.88 -36.58 -82.28
C MET A 1 -16.96 -35.36 -82.36
N LYS A 2 -17.51 -34.22 -82.78
CA LYS A 2 -16.88 -32.88 -82.81
C LYS A 2 -17.80 -31.98 -82.00
N ASN A 3 -17.23 -31.10 -81.16
CA ASN A 3 -17.76 -29.83 -80.65
C ASN A 3 -16.68 -29.29 -79.69
N LEU A 4 -15.77 -28.43 -80.12
CA LEU A 4 -15.86 -26.99 -80.42
C LEU A 4 -16.09 -26.11 -79.17
N LEU A 5 -15.02 -25.35 -78.88
CA LEU A 5 -14.81 -24.16 -78.05
C LEU A 5 -15.98 -23.57 -77.24
N LEU A 6 -15.64 -23.14 -76.02
CA LEU A 6 -15.92 -21.76 -75.59
C LEU A 6 -14.91 -21.29 -74.53
N ILE A 7 -14.25 -20.19 -74.87
CA ILE A 7 -13.34 -19.41 -74.03
C ILE A 7 -14.20 -18.52 -73.12
N SER A 8 -14.00 -18.60 -71.80
CA SER A 8 -14.64 -17.68 -70.85
C SER A 8 -13.58 -16.76 -70.24
N ILE A 9 -13.64 -15.51 -70.68
CA ILE A 9 -12.95 -14.35 -70.12
C ILE A 9 -13.60 -14.05 -68.76
N ILE A 10 -12.85 -14.10 -67.66
CA ILE A 10 -13.30 -13.58 -66.37
C ILE A 10 -12.43 -12.37 -66.02
N ALA A 11 -13.10 -11.24 -65.87
CA ALA A 11 -12.57 -9.91 -65.71
C ALA A 11 -11.78 -9.73 -64.41
N LEU A 12 -10.69 -8.95 -64.48
CA LEU A 12 -10.03 -8.37 -63.32
C LEU A 12 -11.03 -7.44 -62.60
N THR A 13 -11.47 -7.83 -61.41
CA THR A 13 -12.11 -6.91 -60.47
C THR A 13 -11.04 -6.35 -59.54
N SER A 14 -10.74 -5.06 -59.70
CA SER A 14 -9.90 -4.29 -58.80
C SER A 14 -10.54 -4.28 -57.40
N PHE A 15 -9.95 -4.97 -56.44
CA PHE A 15 -10.32 -4.83 -55.04
C PHE A 15 -9.82 -3.47 -54.53
N THR A 16 -10.73 -2.54 -54.32
CA THR A 16 -10.45 -1.34 -53.53
C THR A 16 -10.46 -1.75 -52.06
N VAL A 17 -9.27 -1.94 -51.48
CA VAL A 17 -9.11 -2.07 -50.03
C VAL A 17 -9.45 -0.73 -49.41
N LYS A 18 -10.59 -0.63 -48.73
CA LYS A 18 -10.84 0.46 -47.78
C LYS A 18 -9.89 0.24 -46.59
N ALA A 19 -8.96 1.16 -46.39
CA ALA A 19 -8.15 1.22 -45.19
C ALA A 19 -9.08 1.43 -43.99
N GLN A 20 -9.16 0.43 -43.11
CA GLN A 20 -9.69 0.57 -41.77
C GLN A 20 -8.63 1.31 -40.96
N ALA A 21 -8.99 2.38 -40.26
CA ALA A 21 -8.08 3.10 -39.39
C ALA A 21 -7.50 2.15 -38.34
N GLU A 22 -6.18 1.93 -38.37
CA GLU A 22 -5.43 1.32 -37.29
C GLU A 22 -5.44 2.29 -36.11
N VAL A 23 -5.99 1.84 -34.97
CA VAL A 23 -5.85 2.55 -33.71
C VAL A 23 -4.40 2.39 -33.29
N ASP A 24 -3.63 3.45 -33.46
CA ASP A 24 -2.22 3.55 -33.08
C ASP A 24 -2.07 3.38 -31.56
N ILE A 25 -1.66 2.18 -31.13
CA ILE A 25 -1.40 1.84 -29.72
C ILE A 25 0.00 2.35 -29.34
N THR A 26 0.24 3.64 -29.55
CA THR A 26 1.39 4.37 -28.99
C THR A 26 0.93 5.66 -28.32
N LYS A 27 -0.21 5.61 -27.62
CA LYS A 27 -0.41 6.54 -26.50
C LYS A 27 0.41 6.03 -25.34
N ASN A 28 1.57 6.67 -25.12
CA ASN A 28 2.20 6.73 -23.82
C ASN A 28 1.13 7.12 -22.79
N ILE A 29 0.59 6.12 -22.09
CA ILE A 29 -0.28 6.38 -20.95
C ILE A 29 0.67 6.87 -19.86
N ASN A 30 0.84 8.18 -19.77
CA ASN A 30 1.21 8.80 -18.50
C ASN A 30 0.04 8.48 -17.56
N ILE A 31 0.13 7.34 -16.88
CA ILE A 31 -0.73 7.04 -15.74
C ILE A 31 -0.35 8.10 -14.72
N ASP A 32 -1.25 9.06 -14.52
CA ASP A 32 -1.13 10.02 -13.44
C ASP A 32 -0.99 9.24 -12.12
N PRO A 33 0.12 9.37 -11.37
CA PRO A 33 0.30 8.71 -10.08
C PRO A 33 -0.85 9.00 -9.10
N SER A 34 -1.58 10.11 -9.28
CA SER A 34 -2.77 10.44 -8.48
C SER A 34 -3.97 9.52 -8.74
N ALA A 35 -4.05 8.88 -9.92
CA ALA A 35 -5.16 7.99 -10.28
C ALA A 35 -5.11 6.63 -9.55
N GLN A 36 -4.00 6.31 -8.89
CA GLN A 36 -3.79 5.09 -8.09
C GLN A 36 -3.72 5.37 -6.59
N CYS A 37 -3.98 6.61 -6.18
CA CYS A 37 -3.97 6.99 -4.79
C CYS A 37 -5.34 6.75 -4.14
N LEU A 38 -5.34 6.02 -3.03
CA LEU A 38 -6.52 5.81 -2.23
C LEU A 38 -6.88 7.11 -1.52
N ALA A 39 -8.15 7.53 -1.61
CA ALA A 39 -8.60 8.81 -1.07
C ALA A 39 -8.26 9.00 0.42
N PHE A 40 -8.34 7.93 1.22
CA PHE A 40 -8.01 7.99 2.64
C PHE A 40 -6.50 8.08 2.94
N MET A 41 -5.63 7.97 1.92
CA MET A 41 -4.19 8.13 2.03
C MET A 41 -3.71 9.51 1.54
N GLN A 42 -4.62 10.42 1.15
CA GLN A 42 -4.31 11.79 0.70
C GLN A 42 -3.92 12.70 1.86
N HIS A 43 -2.75 12.42 2.44
CA HIS A 43 -2.22 13.04 3.64
C HIS A 43 -0.74 13.38 3.47
N SER A 44 -0.34 14.52 4.04
CA SER A 44 1.06 14.91 4.17
C SER A 44 1.45 14.85 5.63
N GLU A 45 2.24 13.84 6.00
CA GLU A 45 2.58 13.57 7.40
C GLU A 45 4.04 13.88 7.68
N LYS A 46 4.33 14.38 8.88
CA LYS A 46 5.71 14.60 9.30
C LYS A 46 6.39 13.24 9.52
N LYS A 47 7.56 13.04 8.92
CA LYS A 47 8.39 11.86 9.21
C LYS A 47 8.98 11.98 10.61
N LEU A 48 9.06 10.85 11.30
CA LEU A 48 9.58 10.79 12.66
C LEU A 48 11.00 11.39 12.72
N HIS A 49 11.17 12.38 13.60
CA HIS A 49 12.43 13.08 13.82
C HIS A 49 13.03 13.72 12.55
N ALA A 50 12.19 14.10 11.60
CA ALA A 50 12.59 14.81 10.38
C ALA A 50 11.90 16.17 10.26
N LYS A 51 12.49 17.07 9.46
CA LYS A 51 11.89 18.37 9.12
C LYS A 51 10.93 18.29 7.93
N GLU A 52 11.02 17.23 7.14
CA GLU A 52 10.26 17.05 5.92
C GLU A 52 8.88 16.44 6.18
N LEU A 53 7.92 16.87 5.37
CA LEU A 53 6.63 16.20 5.23
C LEU A 53 6.74 15.14 4.15
N LEU A 54 6.08 14.02 4.37
CA LEU A 54 5.98 12.90 3.46
C LEU A 54 4.56 12.83 2.90
N ASP A 55 4.44 12.83 1.58
CA ASP A 55 3.19 12.56 0.89
C ASP A 55 2.89 11.06 0.95
N LEU A 56 1.92 10.68 1.78
CA LEU A 56 1.55 9.27 1.95
C LEU A 56 0.86 8.71 0.70
N CYS A 57 0.11 9.55 -0.01
CA CYS A 57 -0.57 9.19 -1.24
C CYS A 57 0.44 8.78 -2.32
N GLN A 58 1.49 9.57 -2.49
CA GLN A 58 2.60 9.23 -3.38
C GLN A 58 3.37 7.99 -2.92
N LEU A 59 3.63 7.87 -1.61
CA LEU A 59 4.37 6.74 -1.04
C LEU A 59 3.69 5.40 -1.36
N THR A 60 2.35 5.36 -1.25
CA THR A 60 1.55 4.14 -1.31
C THR A 60 0.78 3.91 -2.61
N ALA A 61 0.89 4.82 -3.59
CA ALA A 61 0.18 4.70 -4.86
C ALA A 61 0.44 3.34 -5.53
N GLY A 62 -0.63 2.58 -5.78
CA GLY A 62 -0.58 1.27 -6.42
C GLY A 62 0.11 0.17 -5.61
N LYS A 63 0.33 0.36 -4.30
CA LYS A 63 1.04 -0.59 -3.43
C LYS A 63 0.15 -1.09 -2.30
N ALA A 64 0.35 -2.34 -1.89
CA ALA A 64 -0.23 -2.84 -0.66
C ALA A 64 0.41 -2.16 0.55
N MET A 65 -0.33 -2.06 1.65
CA MET A 65 0.14 -1.37 2.85
C MET A 65 0.00 -2.25 4.09
N LEU A 66 1.02 -2.20 4.94
CA LEU A 66 0.97 -2.65 6.33
C LEU A 66 1.03 -1.41 7.24
N ILE A 67 -0.12 -1.01 7.78
CA ILE A 67 -0.25 0.13 8.68
C ILE A 67 -0.27 -0.39 10.13
N VAL A 68 0.58 0.17 10.99
CA VAL A 68 0.72 -0.28 12.38
C VAL A 68 0.71 0.91 13.33
N ASN A 69 -0.13 0.92 14.37
CA ASN A 69 0.06 1.86 15.47
C ASN A 69 1.11 1.32 16.45
N THR A 70 2.09 2.13 16.82
CA THR A 70 3.24 1.70 17.61
C THR A 70 3.34 2.47 18.92
N ALA A 71 4.14 1.94 19.85
CA ALA A 71 4.48 2.60 21.10
C ALA A 71 5.87 2.19 21.57
N SER A 72 6.56 3.10 22.24
CA SER A 72 7.94 2.92 22.73
C SER A 72 8.07 1.97 23.93
N HIS A 73 7.19 2.09 24.93
CA HIS A 73 7.26 1.35 26.21
C HIS A 73 6.24 0.21 26.32
N CYS A 74 5.87 -0.38 25.19
CA CYS A 74 4.89 -1.44 25.15
C CYS A 74 5.53 -2.84 25.26
N GLY A 75 4.84 -3.79 25.90
CA GLY A 75 5.27 -5.20 25.90
C GLY A 75 5.32 -5.84 24.49
N PHE A 76 4.74 -5.18 23.49
CA PHE A 76 4.79 -5.60 22.08
C PHE A 76 5.84 -4.86 21.25
N THR A 77 6.58 -3.90 21.83
CA THR A 77 7.66 -3.17 21.14
C THR A 77 8.71 -4.09 20.49
N PRO A 78 9.06 -5.27 21.04
CA PRO A 78 9.93 -6.22 20.35
C PRO A 78 9.43 -6.71 18.97
N GLN A 79 8.16 -6.48 18.61
CA GLN A 79 7.64 -6.80 17.29
C GLN A 79 8.23 -5.92 16.18
N PHE A 80 8.86 -4.78 16.50
CA PHE A 80 9.59 -3.98 15.50
C PHE A 80 10.59 -4.81 14.69
N THR A 81 11.32 -5.73 15.34
CA THR A 81 12.28 -6.61 14.66
C THR A 81 11.62 -7.46 13.56
N ALA A 82 10.45 -8.02 13.84
CA ALA A 82 9.72 -8.83 12.87
C ALA A 82 9.06 -7.96 11.79
N LEU A 83 8.55 -6.78 12.14
CA LEU A 83 8.02 -5.81 11.17
C LEU A 83 9.11 -5.33 10.20
N GLU A 84 10.31 -5.11 10.71
CA GLU A 84 11.48 -4.73 9.90
C GLU A 84 11.90 -5.86 8.96
N ALA A 85 11.87 -7.11 9.42
CA ALA A 85 12.11 -8.27 8.55
C ALA A 85 11.10 -8.33 7.39
N LEU A 86 9.81 -8.16 7.69
CA LEU A 86 8.77 -8.10 6.65
C LEU A 86 8.98 -6.96 5.68
N HIS A 87 9.34 -5.77 6.17
CA HIS A 87 9.64 -4.63 5.32
C HIS A 87 10.76 -4.97 4.33
N LYS A 88 11.88 -5.51 4.81
CA LYS A 88 13.01 -5.89 3.94
C LYS A 88 12.62 -6.94 2.91
N GLU A 89 11.81 -7.92 3.30
CA GLU A 89 11.41 -9.04 2.44
C GLU A 89 10.40 -8.63 1.36
N TYR A 90 9.43 -7.79 1.70
CA TYR A 90 8.28 -7.52 0.84
C TYR A 90 8.28 -6.13 0.17
N GLN A 91 9.20 -5.22 0.53
CA GLN A 91 9.22 -3.88 -0.07
C GLN A 91 9.40 -3.89 -1.60
N GLU A 92 10.25 -4.77 -2.13
CA GLU A 92 10.48 -4.90 -3.58
C GLU A 92 9.30 -5.58 -4.29
N GLN A 93 8.46 -6.28 -3.52
CA GLN A 93 7.23 -6.94 -4.00
C GLN A 93 6.01 -6.00 -3.93
N GLY A 94 6.18 -4.77 -3.45
CA GLY A 94 5.11 -3.76 -3.43
C GLY A 94 4.39 -3.60 -2.08
N LEU A 95 4.93 -4.14 -0.98
CA LEU A 95 4.42 -3.84 0.36
C LEU A 95 5.08 -2.57 0.93
N VAL A 96 4.27 -1.61 1.37
CA VAL A 96 4.73 -0.45 2.14
C VAL A 96 4.37 -0.63 3.62
N VAL A 97 5.37 -0.67 4.49
CA VAL A 97 5.16 -0.71 5.95
C VAL A 97 5.22 0.72 6.51
N ILE A 98 4.21 1.11 7.29
CA ILE A 98 4.12 2.45 7.90
C ILE A 98 3.77 2.32 9.39
N GLY A 99 4.65 2.83 10.24
CA GLY A 99 4.42 2.94 11.67
C GLY A 99 3.87 4.31 12.07
N PHE A 100 2.83 4.29 12.89
CA PHE A 100 2.18 5.45 13.50
C PHE A 100 2.37 5.39 15.02
N PRO A 101 3.43 5.99 15.57
CA PRO A 101 3.56 6.20 17.01
C PRO A 101 2.33 6.89 17.59
N SER A 102 1.90 6.47 18.78
CA SER A 102 0.73 7.06 19.42
C SER A 102 0.75 6.84 20.93
N ASP A 103 0.46 7.91 21.67
CA ASP A 103 0.31 7.85 23.13
C ASP A 103 -1.14 7.63 23.58
N ASP A 104 -2.07 7.30 22.68
CA ASP A 104 -3.48 7.03 23.04
C ASP A 104 -3.66 5.86 24.03
N PHE A 105 -2.62 5.05 24.21
CA PHE A 105 -2.57 3.95 25.16
C PHE A 105 -1.51 4.16 26.26
N PHE A 106 -1.00 5.38 26.45
CA PHE A 106 -0.11 5.81 27.53
C PHE A 106 1.20 5.03 27.62
N GLN A 107 1.86 4.79 26.48
CA GLN A 107 3.10 4.02 26.38
C GLN A 107 4.06 4.54 25.30
N GLU A 108 3.80 5.69 24.68
CA GLU A 108 4.75 6.33 23.78
C GLU A 108 5.65 7.30 24.55
N GLU A 109 6.81 7.65 24.00
CA GLU A 109 7.65 8.70 24.57
C GLU A 109 7.01 10.08 24.41
N ASP A 110 7.27 10.95 25.38
CA ASP A 110 6.86 12.35 25.32
C ASP A 110 7.67 13.16 24.27
N ASP A 111 8.95 12.81 24.09
CA ASP A 111 9.84 13.45 23.12
C ASP A 111 9.97 12.60 21.85
N GLU A 112 9.65 13.20 20.70
CA GLU A 112 9.75 12.59 19.38
C GLU A 112 11.16 12.05 19.07
N LYS A 113 12.21 12.69 19.60
CA LYS A 113 13.59 12.21 19.46
C LYS A 113 13.78 10.87 20.16
N ASP A 114 13.19 10.68 21.33
CA ASP A 114 13.35 9.45 22.10
C ASP A 114 12.54 8.31 21.47
N THR A 115 11.35 8.60 20.90
CA THR A 115 10.64 7.65 20.01
C THR A 115 11.54 7.21 18.85
N ALA A 116 12.26 8.15 18.23
CA ALA A 116 13.16 7.87 17.11
C ALA A 116 14.37 7.03 17.51
N ASP A 117 14.97 7.29 18.67
CA ASP A 117 16.05 6.47 19.20
C ASP A 117 15.57 5.03 19.44
N ILE A 118 14.38 4.84 19.99
CA ILE A 118 13.80 3.51 20.17
C ILE A 118 13.59 2.82 18.82
N CYS A 119 12.91 3.47 17.87
CA CYS A 119 12.59 2.84 16.59
C CYS A 119 13.85 2.54 15.76
N PHE A 120 14.70 3.55 15.55
CA PHE A 120 15.80 3.48 14.60
C PHE A 120 17.08 2.94 15.21
N VAL A 121 17.43 3.33 16.44
CA VAL A 121 18.71 2.93 17.06
C VAL A 121 18.55 1.59 17.78
N ASN A 122 17.52 1.43 18.61
CA ASN A 122 17.37 0.22 19.42
C ASN A 122 16.86 -0.98 18.60
N TYR A 123 15.94 -0.74 17.66
CA TYR A 123 15.33 -1.82 16.86
C TYR A 123 15.76 -1.84 15.39
N GLY A 124 16.52 -0.86 14.92
CA GLY A 124 17.06 -0.85 13.55
C GLY A 124 15.98 -0.75 12.47
N VAL A 125 14.83 -0.14 12.79
CA VAL A 125 13.73 0.07 11.84
C VAL A 125 14.19 0.94 10.68
N THR A 126 13.91 0.51 9.45
CA THR A 126 14.15 1.31 8.24
C THR A 126 12.88 1.61 7.47
N PHE A 127 11.76 0.99 7.80
CA PHE A 127 10.46 1.36 7.23
C PHE A 127 9.99 2.75 7.69
N THR A 128 9.00 3.28 7.00
CA THR A 128 8.48 4.63 7.26
C THR A 128 7.88 4.73 8.67
N MET A 129 8.46 5.58 9.51
CA MET A 129 7.88 6.02 10.78
C MET A 129 7.46 7.48 10.68
N LEU A 130 6.28 7.79 11.20
CA LEU A 130 5.73 9.15 11.23
C LEU A 130 5.87 9.76 12.63
N SER A 131 5.74 11.08 12.74
CA SER A 131 5.59 11.73 14.04
C SER A 131 4.31 11.23 14.74
N PRO A 132 4.25 11.27 16.08
CA PRO A 132 3.11 10.74 16.83
C PRO A 132 1.77 11.37 16.44
N VAL A 133 0.72 10.55 16.37
CA VAL A 133 -0.67 10.98 16.10
C VAL A 133 -1.65 10.24 17.00
N HIS A 134 -2.88 10.78 17.11
CA HIS A 134 -4.00 10.03 17.68
C HIS A 134 -4.47 8.94 16.70
N VAL A 135 -4.69 7.73 17.20
CA VAL A 135 -5.14 6.55 16.44
C VAL A 135 -6.50 6.03 16.92
N TYR A 136 -7.00 6.54 18.04
CA TYR A 136 -8.27 6.15 18.66
C TYR A 136 -9.11 7.36 19.10
N GLY A 137 -10.41 7.14 19.32
CA GLY A 137 -11.33 8.16 19.81
C GLY A 137 -11.76 9.19 18.76
N SER A 138 -12.38 10.28 19.20
CA SER A 138 -12.87 11.36 18.33
C SER A 138 -11.74 12.07 17.58
N GLU A 139 -10.56 12.12 18.18
CA GLU A 139 -9.36 12.78 17.65
C GLU A 139 -8.53 11.88 16.75
N ALA A 140 -8.92 10.60 16.58
CA ALA A 140 -8.23 9.67 15.71
C ALA A 140 -7.97 10.26 14.32
N HIS A 141 -6.75 10.02 13.83
CA HIS A 141 -6.32 10.38 12.50
C HIS A 141 -7.31 9.81 11.45
N PRO A 142 -7.65 10.55 10.37
CA PRO A 142 -8.61 10.11 9.37
C PRO A 142 -8.34 8.72 8.78
N ILE A 143 -7.07 8.36 8.59
CA ILE A 143 -6.68 6.99 8.18
C ILE A 143 -7.23 5.94 9.17
N PHE A 144 -7.02 6.13 10.48
CA PHE A 144 -7.50 5.19 11.50
C PHE A 144 -9.02 5.18 11.63
N LYS A 145 -9.71 6.31 11.36
CA LYS A 145 -11.18 6.33 11.27
C LYS A 145 -11.68 5.43 10.16
N VAL A 146 -11.09 5.52 8.96
CA VAL A 146 -11.47 4.66 7.82
C VAL A 146 -11.13 3.19 8.09
N LEU A 147 -9.96 2.90 8.69
CA LEU A 147 -9.59 1.55 9.08
C LEU A 147 -10.57 0.97 10.12
N ALA A 148 -11.01 1.79 11.07
CA ALA A 148 -11.98 1.41 12.08
C ALA A 148 -13.36 1.13 11.48
N GLU A 149 -13.83 1.95 10.53
CA GLU A 149 -15.09 1.74 9.82
C GLU A 149 -15.09 0.44 9.00
N LYS A 150 -13.97 0.13 8.34
CA LYS A 150 -13.83 -1.10 7.53
C LYS A 150 -13.60 -2.34 8.38
N THR A 151 -13.03 -2.19 9.57
CA THR A 151 -12.64 -3.31 10.44
C THR A 151 -12.92 -3.02 11.92
N THR A 152 -11.93 -2.50 12.64
CA THR A 152 -12.02 -2.14 14.06
C THR A 152 -10.97 -1.09 14.40
N ALA A 153 -11.31 -0.17 15.30
CA ALA A 153 -10.34 0.77 15.84
C ALA A 153 -9.27 0.04 16.67
N PRO A 154 -8.05 0.59 16.79
CA PRO A 154 -7.06 0.09 17.73
C PRO A 154 -7.66 0.02 19.14
N LYS A 155 -7.43 -1.10 19.83
CA LYS A 155 -7.79 -1.26 21.26
C LYS A 155 -6.56 -1.29 22.16
N TRP A 156 -5.38 -1.30 21.54
CA TRP A 156 -4.07 -1.30 22.16
C TRP A 156 -3.00 -0.93 21.12
N ASN A 157 -1.75 -0.84 21.57
CA ASN A 157 -0.58 -0.69 20.71
C ASN A 157 -0.35 -1.93 19.82
N PHE A 158 0.32 -1.77 18.69
CA PHE A 158 0.67 -2.82 17.73
C PHE A 158 -0.53 -3.52 17.07
N TYR A 159 -1.65 -2.80 16.88
CA TYR A 159 -2.65 -3.22 15.91
C TYR A 159 -2.11 -3.03 14.50
N LYS A 160 -2.45 -3.97 13.61
CA LYS A 160 -1.89 -4.06 12.27
C LYS A 160 -3.03 -4.14 11.26
N TYR A 161 -2.90 -3.40 10.19
CA TYR A 161 -3.87 -3.36 9.11
C TYR A 161 -3.17 -3.65 7.79
N LEU A 162 -3.57 -4.73 7.13
CA LEU A 162 -3.15 -5.03 5.76
C LEU A 162 -4.19 -4.49 4.79
N VAL A 163 -3.77 -3.64 3.87
CA VAL A 163 -4.63 -3.00 2.87
C VAL A 163 -4.13 -3.32 1.47
N SER A 164 -5.02 -3.76 0.59
CA SER A 164 -4.68 -4.05 -0.81
C SER A 164 -4.36 -2.77 -1.57
N ALA A 165 -3.58 -2.89 -2.66
CA ALA A 165 -3.22 -1.75 -3.51
C ALA A 165 -4.42 -0.95 -4.04
N ASP A 166 -5.57 -1.60 -4.21
CA ASP A 166 -6.83 -0.96 -4.63
C ASP A 166 -7.73 -0.51 -3.47
N GLY A 167 -7.30 -0.71 -2.22
CA GLY A 167 -8.01 -0.33 -0.99
C GLY A 167 -9.32 -1.07 -0.73
N LYS A 168 -9.64 -2.10 -1.52
CA LYS A 168 -10.90 -2.86 -1.37
C LYS A 168 -10.84 -3.86 -0.24
N THR A 169 -9.70 -4.52 -0.05
CA THR A 169 -9.48 -5.47 1.05
C THR A 169 -8.73 -4.78 2.17
N VAL A 170 -9.31 -4.83 3.38
CA VAL A 170 -8.65 -4.43 4.63
C VAL A 170 -8.79 -5.57 5.62
N LYS A 171 -7.66 -6.11 6.07
CA LYS A 171 -7.59 -7.11 7.15
C LYS A 171 -6.97 -6.46 8.38
N HIS A 172 -7.48 -6.80 9.56
CA HIS A 172 -6.90 -6.33 10.83
C HIS A 172 -6.34 -7.49 11.64
N PHE A 173 -5.32 -7.19 12.44
CA PHE A 173 -4.74 -8.11 13.41
C PHE A 173 -4.45 -7.36 14.71
N ASN A 174 -4.87 -7.95 15.83
CA ASN A 174 -4.61 -7.36 17.14
C ASN A 174 -3.14 -7.53 17.56
N SER A 175 -2.77 -6.88 18.67
CA SER A 175 -1.40 -6.85 19.20
C SER A 175 -0.75 -8.23 19.40
N ARG A 176 -1.53 -9.27 19.70
CA ARG A 176 -1.02 -10.61 20.00
C ARG A 176 -0.63 -11.41 18.75
N VAL A 177 -1.15 -11.03 17.58
CA VAL A 177 -0.73 -11.66 16.33
C VAL A 177 0.67 -11.15 16.00
N LYS A 178 1.63 -12.07 16.00
CA LYS A 178 3.01 -11.74 15.69
C LYS A 178 3.19 -11.54 14.18
N PRO A 179 4.02 -10.57 13.75
CA PRO A 179 4.27 -10.33 12.33
C PRO A 179 4.89 -11.53 11.60
N ASP A 180 5.62 -12.38 12.30
CA ASP A 180 6.29 -13.59 11.79
C ASP A 180 5.44 -14.87 11.89
N SER A 181 4.17 -14.76 12.30
CA SER A 181 3.28 -15.92 12.36
C SER A 181 2.75 -16.32 10.99
N ASP A 182 2.56 -17.62 10.74
CA ASP A 182 2.05 -18.15 9.46
C ASP A 182 0.75 -17.47 9.02
N ILE A 183 -0.14 -17.17 9.97
CA ILE A 183 -1.41 -16.49 9.69
C ILE A 183 -1.17 -15.09 9.11
N PHE A 184 -0.17 -14.37 9.62
CA PHE A 184 0.15 -13.02 9.17
C PHE A 184 0.90 -13.05 7.82
N ILE A 185 1.88 -13.94 7.67
CA ILE A 185 2.63 -14.14 6.42
C ILE A 185 1.70 -14.53 5.26
N ASN A 186 0.81 -15.50 5.48
CA ASN A 186 -0.17 -15.90 4.47
C ASN A 186 -1.08 -14.73 4.09
N ALA A 187 -1.48 -13.90 5.06
CA ALA A 187 -2.31 -12.74 4.77
C ALA A 187 -1.59 -11.66 3.94
N ILE A 188 -0.27 -11.51 4.09
CA ILE A 188 0.55 -10.65 3.22
C ILE A 188 0.60 -11.24 1.81
N ASN A 189 0.91 -12.53 1.69
CA ASN A 189 0.98 -13.19 0.37
C ASN A 189 -0.35 -13.18 -0.39
N GLU A 190 -1.49 -13.15 0.31
CA GLU A 190 -2.81 -13.03 -0.31
C GLU A 190 -3.16 -11.61 -0.81
N ILE A 191 -2.45 -10.58 -0.34
CA ILE A 191 -2.76 -9.18 -0.63
C ILE A 191 -1.80 -8.51 -1.62
N LEU A 192 -0.63 -9.13 -1.81
CA LEU A 192 0.35 -8.81 -2.85
C LEU A 192 -0.02 -9.53 -4.16
#